data_AF-B3C5Q8-F1
#
_entry.id   AF-B3C5Q8-F1
#
_cell.length_a   1.000
_cell.length_b   1.000
_cell.length_c   1.000
_cell.angle_alpha   90.00
_cell.angle_beta   90.00
_cell.angle_gamma   90.00
#
_symmetry.space_group_name_H-M   'P 1'
#
loop_
_entity.id
_entity.type
_entity.pdbx_description
1 polymer ?
#
loop_
_entity_poly.entity_id
_entity_poly.type
_entity_poly.pdbx_seq_one_letter_code
_entity_poly.pdbx_strand_id
1 'polypeptide(L)'
;MLYQENIEKDKKEQIHQAQLRFFTNISHDFRTPLSLILAALDKLRRDGLKEYYYRILNGNVQRLLNLVNELMDFRTVENGKMRLELQPIDVNRMIQEIADDFMDYAAQHHIDFRVDCDKALPDELYADRSIVEKITMNLLNNAFKYTREHGSIFVEVKCGKDFHSEYKNSYTVGETNDEVFSIIVRDTGVGISGESISSVFERFYKVNTVNQDSHLGTGIGLALVKSLVLLHKGSITIYSERERGTDFIVSLPADSSLFSESDFVKCKDTAAEETITEGSTASAEEDSPAGIKDMEVEFVPSIKKKILIVEDNDDLRMLIAEALSEEFRVMQAADGLEALKLIAKEDFDLIVSDIMMPGKDGVSLCNELKGDVNTSHIPVILLTAKTSLESKIEGTDAGADLYFEKPIDLTYLNLAILNLFRNRHQLKEHYAKNHYADSSELSSNEQDAKFLKQLIAFIEENIDQSQMDVNLIAEQLMMSRSKLYAKVKSLTGKSVVEFVLHCRLRKAAKLIIEENITMREVMMQIGIESQAYFTNAFKKVFGETPTAFAAKHKSAHH
;
A
#
# COMPACT_ATOMS: atom_id res chain seq x y z
N MET A 1 -14.84 -31.67 -37.09
CA MET A 1 -13.56 -31.12 -37.58
C MET A 1 -13.45 -29.64 -37.23
N LEU A 2 -14.21 -28.72 -37.85
CA LEU A 2 -14.19 -27.27 -37.50
C LEU A 2 -14.47 -26.93 -36.03
N TYR A 3 -15.38 -27.65 -35.36
CA TYR A 3 -15.65 -27.44 -33.94
C TYR A 3 -14.49 -27.87 -33.03
N GLN A 4 -13.82 -28.99 -33.36
CA GLN A 4 -12.61 -29.43 -32.65
C GLN A 4 -11.43 -28.50 -32.91
N GLU A 5 -11.25 -28.01 -34.14
CA GLU A 5 -10.22 -27.02 -34.47
C GLU A 5 -10.44 -25.69 -33.72
N ASN A 6 -11.70 -25.24 -33.59
CA ASN A 6 -12.00 -24.04 -32.81
C ASN A 6 -11.72 -24.25 -31.31
N ILE A 7 -12.07 -25.41 -30.74
CA ILE A 7 -11.73 -25.73 -29.34
C ILE A 7 -10.22 -25.78 -29.13
N GLU A 8 -9.45 -26.40 -30.04
CA GLU A 8 -7.99 -26.43 -29.94
C GLU A 8 -7.38 -25.04 -30.08
N LYS A 9 -7.92 -24.21 -30.96
CA LYS A 9 -7.47 -22.83 -31.16
C LYS A 9 -7.76 -21.98 -29.93
N ASP A 10 -8.96 -22.07 -29.37
CA ASP A 10 -9.35 -21.36 -28.15
C ASP A 10 -8.48 -21.80 -26.96
N LYS A 11 -8.19 -23.11 -26.84
CA LYS A 11 -7.30 -23.62 -25.79
C LYS A 11 -5.86 -23.13 -25.96
N LYS A 12 -5.35 -23.08 -27.20
CA LYS A 12 -4.02 -22.50 -27.48
C LYS A 12 -3.96 -21.02 -27.16
N GLU A 13 -4.99 -20.27 -27.50
CA GLU A 13 -5.08 -18.84 -27.19
C GLU A 13 -5.13 -18.62 -25.66
N GLN A 14 -5.92 -19.41 -24.93
CA GLN A 14 -5.96 -19.35 -23.47
C GLN A 14 -4.59 -19.62 -22.83
N ILE A 15 -3.86 -20.63 -23.32
CA ILE A 15 -2.50 -20.93 -22.86
C ILE A 15 -1.55 -19.77 -23.18
N HIS A 16 -1.62 -19.20 -24.38
CA HIS A 16 -0.77 -18.08 -24.78
C HIS A 16 -1.02 -16.83 -23.91
N GLN A 17 -2.29 -16.51 -23.67
CA GLN A 17 -2.67 -15.41 -22.78
C GLN A 17 -2.23 -15.65 -21.33
N ALA A 18 -2.31 -16.89 -20.83
CA ALA A 18 -1.79 -17.26 -19.52
C ALA A 18 -0.27 -17.07 -19.43
N GLN A 19 0.48 -17.42 -20.48
CA GLN A 19 1.93 -17.19 -20.55
C GLN A 19 2.29 -15.69 -20.56
N LEU A 20 1.57 -14.86 -21.31
CA LEU A 20 1.81 -13.41 -21.32
C LEU A 20 1.54 -12.77 -19.96
N ARG A 21 0.44 -13.15 -19.30
CA ARG A 21 0.13 -12.71 -17.93
C ARG A 21 1.22 -13.14 -16.95
N PHE A 22 1.72 -14.36 -17.10
CA PHE A 22 2.81 -14.87 -16.27
C PHE A 22 4.10 -14.03 -16.39
N PHE A 23 4.59 -13.76 -17.60
CA PHE A 23 5.79 -12.93 -17.79
C PHE A 23 5.62 -11.51 -17.24
N THR A 24 4.42 -10.95 -17.38
CA THR A 24 4.07 -9.64 -16.82
C THR A 24 4.13 -9.66 -15.30
N ASN A 25 3.56 -10.69 -14.66
CA ASN A 25 3.58 -10.86 -13.20
C ASN A 25 5.00 -11.13 -12.66
N ILE A 26 5.78 -12.00 -13.32
CA ILE A 26 7.18 -12.23 -12.95
C ILE A 26 7.96 -10.92 -12.97
N SER A 27 7.82 -10.14 -14.05
CA SER A 27 8.54 -8.87 -14.19
C SER A 27 8.23 -7.92 -13.03
N HIS A 28 6.99 -7.92 -12.54
CA HIS A 28 6.57 -7.17 -11.37
C HIS A 28 7.16 -7.72 -10.07
N ASP A 29 7.12 -9.04 -9.89
CA ASP A 29 7.64 -9.74 -8.70
C ASP A 29 9.16 -9.64 -8.57
N PHE A 30 9.90 -9.48 -9.67
CA PHE A 30 11.32 -9.11 -9.66
C PHE A 30 11.54 -7.62 -9.37
N ARG A 31 10.76 -6.73 -10.00
CA ARG A 31 10.96 -5.28 -9.91
C ARG A 31 10.78 -4.75 -8.50
N THR A 32 9.78 -5.26 -7.77
CA THR A 32 9.45 -4.79 -6.41
C THR A 32 10.62 -4.95 -5.43
N PRO A 33 11.16 -6.17 -5.19
CA PRO A 33 12.29 -6.36 -4.30
C PRO A 33 13.56 -5.66 -4.79
N LEU A 34 13.83 -5.63 -6.11
CA LEU A 34 14.97 -4.89 -6.66
C LEU A 34 14.88 -3.38 -6.38
N SER A 35 13.68 -2.81 -6.44
CA SER A 35 13.45 -1.39 -6.17
C SER A 35 13.69 -1.05 -4.70
N LEU A 36 13.22 -1.92 -3.79
CA LEU A 36 13.47 -1.78 -2.35
C LEU A 36 14.95 -1.93 -2.01
N ILE A 37 15.66 -2.86 -2.66
CA ILE A 37 17.11 -3.02 -2.53
C ILE A 37 17.84 -1.76 -2.98
N LEU A 38 17.51 -1.22 -4.16
CA LEU A 38 18.14 -0.01 -4.69
C LEU A 38 17.92 1.18 -3.76
N ALA A 39 16.69 1.36 -3.27
CA ALA A 39 16.38 2.48 -2.37
C ALA A 39 17.07 2.33 -1.00
N ALA A 40 17.13 1.12 -0.44
CA ALA A 40 17.86 0.84 0.79
C ALA A 40 19.37 1.07 0.63
N LEU A 41 19.96 0.71 -0.51
CA LEU A 41 21.37 0.98 -0.82
C LEU A 41 21.67 2.48 -0.93
N ASP A 42 20.80 3.25 -1.59
CA ASP A 42 20.97 4.70 -1.71
C ASP A 42 20.88 5.40 -0.34
N LYS A 43 19.98 4.91 0.53
CA LYS A 43 19.85 5.40 1.90
C LYS A 43 21.03 5.01 2.78
N LEU A 44 21.49 3.76 2.71
CA LEU A 44 22.70 3.30 3.41
C LEU A 44 23.93 4.12 3.00
N ARG A 45 24.05 4.51 1.73
CA ARG A 45 25.14 5.36 1.23
C ARG A 45 25.10 6.79 1.80
N ARG A 46 23.90 7.36 2.04
CA ARG A 46 23.73 8.73 2.55
C ARG A 46 23.77 8.81 4.07
N ASP A 47 23.08 7.88 4.73
CA ASP A 47 22.69 7.99 6.14
C ASP A 47 23.46 6.99 7.03
N GLY A 48 24.33 6.16 6.44
CA GLY A 48 25.11 5.14 7.14
C GLY A 48 24.36 3.83 7.38
N LEU A 49 25.03 2.88 8.02
CA LEU A 49 24.51 1.53 8.25
C LEU A 49 23.49 1.53 9.40
N LYS A 50 22.22 1.26 9.07
CA LYS A 50 21.15 1.00 10.03
C LYS A 50 20.68 -0.45 9.87
N GLU A 51 20.40 -1.13 10.97
CA GLU A 51 19.99 -2.55 11.00
C GLU A 51 18.78 -2.84 10.10
N TYR A 52 17.84 -1.90 10.03
CA TYR A 52 16.68 -2.00 9.15
C TYR A 52 17.05 -2.07 7.66
N TYR A 53 18.08 -1.36 7.19
CA TYR A 53 18.51 -1.45 5.79
C TYR A 53 19.08 -2.83 5.48
N TYR A 54 19.80 -3.45 6.43
CA TYR A 54 20.26 -4.83 6.28
C TYR A 54 19.08 -5.80 6.16
N ARG A 55 18.03 -5.61 6.97
CA ARG A 55 16.81 -6.43 6.89
C ARG A 55 16.10 -6.30 5.55
N ILE A 56 15.91 -5.08 5.02
CA ILE A 56 15.30 -4.87 3.69
C ILE A 56 16.16 -5.55 2.62
N LEU A 57 17.47 -5.33 2.63
CA LEU A 57 18.38 -5.87 1.63
C LEU A 57 18.36 -7.40 1.64
N ASN A 58 18.59 -8.00 2.81
CA ASN A 58 18.68 -9.45 2.93
C ASN A 58 17.33 -10.12 2.61
N GLY A 59 16.22 -9.59 3.15
CA GLY A 59 14.89 -10.14 2.90
C GLY A 59 14.50 -10.10 1.42
N ASN A 60 14.75 -8.98 0.74
CA ASN A 60 14.43 -8.85 -0.69
C ASN A 60 15.38 -9.64 -1.60
N VAL A 61 16.66 -9.78 -1.23
CA VAL A 61 17.60 -10.66 -1.93
C VAL A 61 17.18 -12.12 -1.80
N GLN A 62 16.80 -12.56 -0.60
CA GLN A 62 16.32 -13.92 -0.38
C GLN A 62 15.04 -14.19 -1.15
N ARG A 63 14.11 -13.24 -1.18
CA ARG A 63 12.87 -13.34 -1.98
C ARG A 63 13.16 -13.49 -3.47
N LEU A 64 14.10 -12.71 -4.01
CA LEU A 64 14.54 -12.83 -5.40
C LEU A 64 15.17 -14.19 -5.69
N LEU A 65 16.04 -14.66 -4.79
CA LEU A 65 16.70 -15.95 -4.94
C LEU A 65 15.69 -17.10 -4.94
N ASN A 66 14.72 -17.07 -4.03
CA ASN A 66 13.64 -18.06 -3.98
C ASN A 66 12.84 -18.07 -5.30
N LEU A 67 12.51 -16.90 -5.84
CA LEU A 67 11.75 -16.79 -7.09
C LEU A 67 12.54 -17.30 -8.32
N VAL A 68 13.86 -17.08 -8.34
CA VAL A 68 14.75 -17.66 -9.36
C VAL A 68 14.81 -19.18 -9.23
N ASN A 69 14.94 -19.70 -8.01
CA ASN A 69 14.99 -21.13 -7.75
C ASN A 69 13.68 -21.81 -8.14
N GLU A 70 12.52 -21.25 -7.79
CA GLU A 70 11.20 -21.76 -8.21
C GLU A 70 11.09 -21.84 -9.74
N LEU A 71 11.58 -20.83 -10.46
CA LEU A 71 11.55 -20.81 -11.92
C LEU A 71 12.47 -21.88 -12.54
N MET A 72 13.65 -22.08 -11.95
CA MET A 72 14.61 -23.10 -12.38
C MET A 72 14.13 -24.53 -12.08
N ASP A 73 13.55 -24.74 -10.90
CA ASP A 73 12.91 -26.00 -10.50
C ASP A 73 11.74 -26.33 -11.45
N PHE A 74 10.91 -25.34 -11.75
CA PHE A 74 9.84 -25.51 -12.73
C PHE A 74 10.37 -25.94 -14.11
N ARG A 75 11.43 -25.28 -14.61
CA ARG A 75 12.05 -25.64 -15.90
C ARG A 75 12.69 -27.02 -15.91
N THR A 76 13.28 -27.45 -14.80
CA THR A 76 13.94 -28.76 -14.70
C THR A 76 12.92 -29.90 -14.61
N VAL A 77 11.84 -29.71 -13.85
CA VAL A 77 10.71 -30.64 -13.79
C VAL A 77 10.00 -30.74 -15.15
N GLU A 78 9.72 -29.61 -15.82
CA GLU A 78 9.02 -29.61 -17.12
C GLU A 78 9.79 -30.36 -18.21
N ASN A 79 11.12 -30.25 -18.22
CA ASN A 79 11.95 -30.94 -19.20
C ASN A 79 12.20 -32.42 -18.86
N GLY A 80 11.58 -32.94 -17.79
CA GLY A 80 11.81 -34.31 -17.30
C GLY A 80 13.25 -34.57 -16.87
N LYS A 81 13.98 -33.51 -16.50
CA LYS A 81 15.41 -33.58 -16.13
C LYS A 81 15.62 -33.77 -14.64
N MET A 82 14.60 -33.51 -13.82
CA MET A 82 14.63 -33.78 -12.38
C MET A 82 14.51 -35.29 -12.15
N ARG A 83 15.37 -35.84 -11.31
CA ARG A 83 15.35 -37.25 -10.90
C ARG A 83 15.05 -37.32 -9.41
N LEU A 84 14.40 -38.40 -8.99
CA LEU A 84 14.20 -38.71 -7.58
C LEU A 84 15.53 -39.11 -6.96
N GLU A 85 15.79 -38.60 -5.76
CA GLU A 85 16.91 -38.97 -4.92
C GLU A 85 16.40 -39.50 -3.57
N LEU A 86 15.90 -40.74 -3.59
CA LEU A 86 15.32 -41.39 -2.41
C LEU A 86 16.38 -41.74 -1.38
N GLN A 87 16.10 -41.39 -0.13
CA GLN A 87 16.90 -41.73 1.04
C GLN A 87 15.96 -42.02 2.24
N PRO A 88 16.42 -42.79 3.25
CA PRO A 88 15.65 -42.95 4.48
C PRO A 88 15.55 -41.60 5.21
N ILE A 89 14.33 -41.17 5.51
CA ILE A 89 14.05 -39.93 6.25
C ILE A 89 13.06 -40.17 7.38
N ASP A 90 13.27 -39.46 8.49
CA ASP A 90 12.27 -39.28 9.55
C ASP A 90 11.35 -38.12 9.15
N VAL A 91 10.18 -38.48 8.59
CA VAL A 91 9.20 -37.50 8.10
C VAL A 91 8.65 -36.65 9.23
N ASN A 92 8.39 -37.23 10.39
CA ASN A 92 7.82 -36.51 11.54
C ASN A 92 8.79 -35.42 12.00
N ARG A 93 10.05 -35.77 12.21
CA ARG A 93 11.08 -34.81 12.60
C ARG A 93 11.26 -33.72 11.55
N MET A 94 11.29 -34.09 10.28
CA MET A 94 11.45 -33.14 9.19
C MET A 94 10.30 -32.13 9.10
N ILE A 95 9.06 -32.59 9.21
CA ILE A 95 7.88 -31.71 9.18
C ILE A 95 7.85 -30.80 10.42
N GLN A 96 8.26 -31.31 11.58
CA GLN A 96 8.41 -30.50 12.78
C GLN A 96 9.47 -29.40 12.60
N GLU A 97 10.67 -29.73 12.09
CA GLU A 97 11.74 -28.77 11.81
C GLU A 97 11.25 -27.65 10.86
N ILE A 98 10.52 -28.01 9.80
CA ILE A 98 9.93 -27.05 8.85
C ILE A 98 8.87 -26.18 9.52
N ALA A 99 8.01 -26.77 10.35
CA ALA A 99 6.92 -26.05 11.01
C ALA A 99 7.44 -25.08 12.07
N ASP A 100 8.52 -25.43 12.79
CA ASP A 100 9.12 -24.59 13.82
C ASP A 100 9.54 -23.21 13.27
N ASP A 101 9.99 -23.14 12.00
CA ASP A 101 10.32 -21.89 11.31
C ASP A 101 9.12 -20.92 11.19
N PHE A 102 7.88 -21.42 11.28
CA PHE A 102 6.67 -20.61 11.18
C PHE A 102 6.05 -20.27 12.55
N MET A 103 6.55 -20.84 13.65
CA MET A 103 6.00 -20.62 14.99
C MET A 103 6.07 -19.15 15.42
N ASP A 104 7.21 -18.49 15.18
CA ASP A 104 7.39 -17.07 15.50
C ASP A 104 6.48 -16.18 14.65
N TYR A 105 6.32 -16.50 13.36
CA TYR A 105 5.43 -15.79 12.45
C TYR A 105 3.97 -15.93 12.88
N ALA A 106 3.54 -17.14 13.22
CA ALA A 106 2.19 -17.42 13.72
C ALA A 106 1.89 -16.62 14.99
N ALA A 107 2.84 -16.57 15.94
CA ALA A 107 2.69 -15.82 17.17
C ALA A 107 2.56 -14.30 16.93
N GLN A 108 3.36 -13.74 16.01
CA GLN A 108 3.30 -12.31 15.67
C GLN A 108 1.96 -11.92 15.01
N HIS A 109 1.42 -12.79 14.15
CA HIS A 109 0.17 -12.56 13.44
C HIS A 109 -1.08 -13.13 14.14
N HIS A 110 -0.93 -13.57 15.40
CA HIS A 110 -2.01 -14.16 16.21
C HIS A 110 -2.74 -15.33 15.53
N ILE A 111 -2.03 -16.16 14.78
CA ILE A 111 -2.57 -17.36 14.13
C ILE A 111 -2.41 -18.55 15.08
N ASP A 112 -3.48 -19.31 15.32
CA ASP A 112 -3.39 -20.58 16.06
C ASP A 112 -2.77 -21.64 15.16
N PHE A 113 -1.47 -21.86 15.33
CA PHE A 113 -0.69 -22.81 14.54
C PHE A 113 -0.35 -24.05 15.35
N ARG A 114 -0.71 -25.23 14.82
CA ARG A 114 -0.49 -26.52 15.49
C ARG A 114 0.04 -27.57 14.52
N VAL A 115 0.86 -28.44 15.07
CA VAL A 115 1.46 -29.58 14.37
C VAL A 115 1.13 -30.85 15.14
N ASP A 116 0.65 -31.86 14.43
CA ASP A 116 0.42 -33.19 14.98
C ASP A 116 1.07 -34.24 14.08
N CYS A 117 1.94 -35.04 14.67
CA CYS A 117 2.72 -36.05 13.97
C CYS A 117 2.39 -37.42 14.54
N ASP A 118 1.92 -38.32 13.68
CA ASP A 118 1.58 -39.67 14.07
C ASP A 118 2.83 -40.46 14.48
N LYS A 119 2.90 -40.80 15.76
CA LYS A 119 4.01 -41.59 16.34
C LYS A 119 4.00 -43.06 15.90
N ALA A 120 2.96 -43.51 15.20
CA ALA A 120 2.88 -44.85 14.63
C ALA A 120 3.58 -44.96 13.26
N LEU A 121 4.01 -43.85 12.66
CA LEU A 121 4.82 -43.87 11.44
C LEU A 121 6.20 -44.49 11.69
N PRO A 122 6.76 -45.24 10.72
CA PRO A 122 8.14 -45.72 10.81
C PRO A 122 9.14 -44.58 10.97
N ASP A 123 10.18 -44.79 11.79
CA ASP A 123 11.25 -43.81 12.01
C ASP A 123 12.05 -43.47 10.72
N GLU A 124 12.05 -44.40 9.74
CA GLU A 124 12.71 -44.21 8.45
C GLU A 124 11.78 -44.62 7.30
N LEU A 125 11.40 -43.64 6.47
CA LEU A 125 10.66 -43.84 5.23
C LEU A 125 11.52 -43.41 4.04
N TYR A 126 11.45 -44.15 2.93
CA TYR A 126 12.18 -43.79 1.72
C TYR A 126 11.45 -42.68 0.97
N ALA A 127 12.01 -41.48 1.02
CA ALA A 127 11.51 -40.34 0.27
C ALA A 127 12.65 -39.40 -0.11
N ASP A 128 12.43 -38.62 -1.16
CA ASP A 128 13.32 -37.53 -1.51
C ASP A 128 13.08 -36.36 -0.55
N ARG A 129 14.07 -36.11 0.32
CA ARG A 129 14.02 -35.04 1.33
C ARG A 129 13.74 -33.69 0.66
N SER A 130 14.46 -33.33 -0.40
CA SER A 130 14.31 -32.03 -1.05
C SER A 130 12.90 -31.83 -1.60
N ILE A 131 12.31 -32.90 -2.16
CA ILE A 131 10.93 -32.86 -2.67
C ILE A 131 9.92 -32.67 -1.54
N VAL A 132 10.02 -33.45 -0.45
CA VAL A 132 9.10 -33.35 0.70
C VAL A 132 9.18 -31.96 1.32
N GLU A 133 10.39 -31.40 1.44
CA GLU A 133 10.62 -30.04 1.95
C GLU A 133 9.92 -29.00 1.08
N LYS A 134 10.16 -29.03 -0.24
CA LYS A 134 9.57 -28.09 -1.20
C LYS A 134 8.05 -28.16 -1.21
N ILE A 135 7.47 -29.36 -1.12
CA ILE A 135 6.02 -29.56 -1.04
C ILE A 135 5.48 -28.89 0.23
N THR A 136 6.04 -29.24 1.39
CA THR A 136 5.56 -28.77 2.69
C THR A 136 5.70 -27.25 2.81
N MET A 137 6.86 -26.70 2.44
CA MET A 137 7.10 -25.25 2.43
C MET A 137 6.13 -24.51 1.51
N ASN A 138 5.82 -25.03 0.31
CA ASN A 138 4.86 -24.37 -0.58
C ASN A 138 3.45 -24.36 0.00
N LEU A 139 3.01 -25.48 0.62
CA LEU A 139 1.68 -25.57 1.21
C LEU A 139 1.56 -24.67 2.44
N LEU A 140 2.55 -24.67 3.33
CA LEU A 140 2.59 -23.80 4.51
C LEU A 140 2.63 -22.32 4.13
N ASN A 141 3.50 -21.93 3.19
CA ASN A 141 3.56 -20.55 2.71
C ASN A 141 2.21 -20.10 2.14
N ASN A 142 1.48 -20.96 1.43
CA ASN A 142 0.13 -20.64 0.98
C ASN A 142 -0.86 -20.53 2.15
N ALA A 143 -0.84 -21.47 3.10
CA ALA A 143 -1.71 -21.43 4.27
C ALA A 143 -1.54 -20.13 5.07
N PHE A 144 -0.30 -19.76 5.43
CA PHE A 144 0.00 -18.53 6.16
C PHE A 144 -0.35 -17.28 5.38
N LYS A 145 -0.12 -17.28 4.07
CA LYS A 145 -0.41 -16.15 3.21
C LYS A 145 -1.91 -15.86 3.07
N TYR A 146 -2.75 -16.89 3.02
CA TYR A 146 -4.19 -16.73 2.76
C TYR A 146 -5.06 -16.83 4.01
N THR A 147 -4.46 -17.08 5.17
CA THR A 147 -5.12 -17.06 6.48
C THR A 147 -5.03 -15.66 7.08
N ARG A 148 -6.17 -15.14 7.53
CA ARG A 148 -6.24 -13.82 8.18
C ARG A 148 -5.72 -13.91 9.62
N GLU A 149 -5.38 -12.77 10.22
CA GLU A 149 -5.09 -12.69 11.65
C GLU A 149 -6.22 -13.32 12.48
N HIS A 150 -5.86 -14.02 13.56
CA HIS A 150 -6.79 -14.83 14.37
C HIS A 150 -7.39 -16.07 13.69
N GLY A 151 -6.91 -16.44 12.49
CA GLY A 151 -7.21 -17.73 11.88
C GLY A 151 -6.44 -18.88 12.52
N SER A 152 -6.66 -20.09 12.02
CA SER A 152 -5.95 -21.29 12.46
C SER A 152 -5.35 -22.07 11.30
N ILE A 153 -4.15 -22.60 11.52
CA ILE A 153 -3.44 -23.47 10.58
C ILE A 153 -3.03 -24.75 11.32
N PHE A 154 -3.28 -25.89 10.70
CA PHE A 154 -2.98 -27.20 11.27
C PHE A 154 -2.19 -28.05 10.29
N VAL A 155 -1.07 -28.61 10.74
CA VAL A 155 -0.28 -29.59 10.00
C VAL A 155 -0.44 -30.95 10.64
N GLU A 156 -0.78 -31.96 9.86
CA GLU A 156 -0.91 -33.35 10.29
C GLU A 156 -0.03 -34.26 9.43
N VAL A 157 0.69 -35.19 10.05
CA VAL A 157 1.34 -36.29 9.34
C VAL A 157 0.74 -37.60 9.85
N LYS A 158 0.25 -38.44 8.94
CA LYS A 158 -0.39 -39.72 9.32
C LYS A 158 -0.07 -40.86 8.35
N CYS A 159 -0.23 -42.09 8.83
CA CYS A 159 -0.23 -43.27 7.97
C CYS A 159 -1.60 -43.47 7.29
N GLY A 160 -1.59 -43.84 6.01
CA GLY A 160 -2.79 -44.12 5.23
C GLY A 160 -3.49 -42.88 4.65
N LYS A 161 -4.51 -43.12 3.82
CA LYS A 161 -5.23 -42.08 3.05
C LYS A 161 -6.47 -41.54 3.70
N ASP A 162 -6.94 -42.19 4.78
CA ASP A 162 -8.27 -41.97 5.32
C ASP A 162 -8.39 -40.57 5.92
N PHE A 163 -8.93 -39.62 5.15
CA PHE A 163 -9.18 -38.25 5.57
C PHE A 163 -10.63 -37.89 5.25
N HIS A 164 -11.32 -37.28 6.22
CA HIS A 164 -12.63 -36.71 6.02
C HIS A 164 -12.57 -35.20 6.23
N SER A 165 -12.77 -34.45 5.14
CA SER A 165 -12.88 -32.99 5.20
C SER A 165 -14.32 -32.59 5.50
N GLU A 166 -14.49 -31.47 6.20
CA GLU A 166 -15.80 -30.82 6.39
C GLU A 166 -16.24 -30.01 5.15
N TYR A 167 -15.36 -29.84 4.17
CA TYR A 167 -15.62 -29.06 2.96
C TYR A 167 -16.18 -29.92 1.82
N LYS A 168 -17.17 -29.37 1.10
CA LYS A 168 -17.90 -30.07 0.04
C LYS A 168 -17.15 -30.20 -1.27
N ASN A 169 -16.38 -29.19 -1.66
CA ASN A 169 -15.70 -29.21 -2.96
C ASN A 169 -14.37 -29.91 -2.82
N SER A 170 -14.10 -30.90 -3.69
CA SER A 170 -12.86 -31.65 -3.68
C SER A 170 -12.32 -31.86 -5.08
N TYR A 171 -10.99 -31.88 -5.22
CA TYR A 171 -10.32 -32.28 -6.45
C TYR A 171 -9.06 -33.08 -6.14
N THR A 172 -8.85 -34.19 -6.85
CA THR A 172 -7.68 -35.07 -6.66
C THR A 172 -6.89 -35.21 -7.96
N VAL A 173 -5.57 -35.19 -7.83
CA VAL A 173 -4.63 -35.41 -8.92
C VAL A 173 -3.63 -36.48 -8.52
N GLY A 174 -3.40 -37.44 -9.42
CA GLY A 174 -2.50 -38.58 -9.18
C GLY A 174 -3.21 -39.78 -8.57
N GLU A 175 -2.52 -40.91 -8.57
CA GLU A 175 -2.98 -42.18 -8.02
C GLU A 175 -1.85 -42.76 -7.17
N THR A 176 -2.20 -43.45 -6.08
CA THR A 176 -1.23 -44.07 -5.17
C THR A 176 -1.74 -45.41 -4.67
N ASN A 177 -0.85 -46.23 -4.11
CA ASN A 177 -1.14 -47.57 -3.57
C ASN A 177 -1.67 -47.49 -2.14
N ASP A 178 -2.00 -48.62 -1.50
CA ASP A 178 -2.59 -48.61 -0.15
C ASP A 178 -1.58 -48.25 0.96
N GLU A 179 -0.29 -48.55 0.78
CA GLU A 179 0.78 -48.19 1.73
C GLU A 179 1.35 -46.79 1.43
N VAL A 180 0.79 -45.79 2.10
CA VAL A 180 1.20 -44.38 1.97
C VAL A 180 1.30 -43.71 3.32
N PHE A 181 2.04 -42.60 3.36
CA PHE A 181 1.90 -41.59 4.41
C PHE A 181 1.33 -40.32 3.79
N SER A 182 0.55 -39.58 4.57
CA SER A 182 -0.09 -38.34 4.15
C SER A 182 0.40 -37.16 4.97
N ILE A 183 0.75 -36.08 4.27
CA ILE A 183 1.01 -34.75 4.84
C ILE A 183 -0.22 -33.91 4.58
N ILE A 184 -0.83 -33.40 5.64
CA ILE A 184 -2.09 -32.65 5.59
C ILE A 184 -1.81 -31.24 6.10
N VAL A 185 -2.21 -30.23 5.33
CA VAL A 185 -2.15 -28.83 5.73
C VAL A 185 -3.56 -28.26 5.64
N ARG A 186 -4.10 -27.82 6.79
CA ARG A 186 -5.43 -27.22 6.90
C ARG A 186 -5.31 -25.76 7.28
N ASP A 187 -6.10 -24.91 6.64
CA ASP A 187 -6.19 -23.50 6.95
C ASP A 187 -7.64 -23.02 6.99
N THR A 188 -7.90 -21.97 7.78
CA THR A 188 -9.19 -21.26 7.81
C THR A 188 -9.14 -19.97 7.00
N GLY A 189 -8.42 -20.00 5.87
CA GLY A 189 -8.23 -18.86 4.98
C GLY A 189 -9.44 -18.57 4.09
N VAL A 190 -9.20 -17.77 3.05
CA VAL A 190 -10.26 -17.31 2.12
C VAL A 190 -10.92 -18.43 1.31
N GLY A 191 -10.32 -19.61 1.27
CA GLY A 191 -10.83 -20.78 0.55
C GLY A 191 -10.94 -20.61 -0.97
N ILE A 192 -11.34 -21.68 -1.64
CA ILE A 192 -11.41 -21.81 -3.10
C ILE A 192 -12.83 -22.26 -3.50
N SER A 193 -13.38 -21.64 -4.54
CA SER A 193 -14.68 -22.03 -5.08
C SER A 193 -14.61 -23.37 -5.82
N GLY A 194 -15.70 -24.14 -5.82
CA GLY A 194 -15.78 -25.39 -6.57
C GLY A 194 -15.54 -25.24 -8.08
N GLU A 195 -15.82 -24.06 -8.65
CA GLU A 195 -15.53 -23.77 -10.07
C GLU A 195 -14.02 -23.63 -10.36
N SER A 196 -13.26 -23.13 -9.39
CA SER A 196 -11.83 -22.84 -9.56
C SER A 196 -10.93 -23.95 -9.01
N ILE A 197 -11.46 -24.86 -8.20
CA ILE A 197 -10.68 -25.86 -7.45
C ILE A 197 -9.88 -26.82 -8.34
N SER A 198 -10.36 -27.12 -9.55
CA SER A 198 -9.60 -27.94 -10.51
C SER A 198 -8.46 -27.17 -11.19
N SER A 199 -8.62 -25.85 -11.34
CA SER A 199 -7.68 -25.00 -12.06
C SER A 199 -6.54 -24.49 -11.19
N VAL A 200 -6.59 -24.62 -9.87
CA VAL A 200 -5.50 -24.17 -8.97
C VAL A 200 -4.16 -24.89 -9.19
N PHE A 201 -4.20 -26.07 -9.81
CA PHE A 201 -3.02 -26.82 -10.22
C PHE A 201 -2.60 -26.56 -11.68
N GLU A 202 -3.34 -25.72 -12.40
CA GLU A 202 -2.96 -25.29 -13.73
C GLU A 202 -1.85 -24.24 -13.65
N ARG A 203 -0.99 -24.27 -14.67
CA ARG A 203 0.16 -23.37 -14.77
C ARG A 203 -0.33 -21.95 -14.89
N PHE A 204 0.26 -21.05 -14.11
CA PHE A 204 0.00 -19.61 -14.18
C PHE A 204 -1.44 -19.23 -13.80
N TYR A 205 -2.19 -20.16 -13.24
CA TYR A 205 -3.54 -19.92 -12.78
C TYR A 205 -3.49 -19.20 -11.43
N LYS A 206 -4.29 -18.15 -11.33
CA LYS A 206 -4.61 -17.48 -10.07
C LYS A 206 -6.11 -17.34 -10.00
N VAL A 207 -6.68 -17.58 -8.82
CA VAL A 207 -8.08 -17.26 -8.57
C VAL A 207 -8.19 -15.73 -8.60
N ASN A 208 -8.98 -15.20 -9.55
CA ASN A 208 -9.30 -13.77 -9.59
C ASN A 208 -10.22 -13.45 -8.41
N THR A 209 -9.65 -13.13 -7.25
CA THR A 209 -10.41 -12.56 -6.15
C THR A 209 -10.81 -11.14 -6.53
N VAL A 210 -12.13 -10.86 -6.50
CA VAL A 210 -12.71 -9.55 -6.87
C VAL A 210 -12.32 -8.47 -5.86
N ASN A 211 -11.77 -8.83 -4.70
CA ASN A 211 -11.15 -7.94 -3.72
C ASN A 211 -10.11 -8.74 -2.93
N GLN A 212 -9.01 -8.08 -2.56
CA GLN A 212 -7.88 -8.56 -1.74
C GLN A 212 -6.86 -9.47 -2.47
N ASP A 213 -5.61 -8.97 -2.53
CA ASP A 213 -4.33 -9.68 -2.77
C ASP A 213 -4.01 -10.25 -4.16
N SER A 214 -4.27 -9.49 -5.23
CA SER A 214 -3.87 -9.87 -6.60
C SER A 214 -2.35 -9.87 -6.86
N HIS A 215 -1.53 -9.39 -5.92
CA HIS A 215 -0.10 -9.11 -6.16
C HIS A 215 0.91 -10.08 -5.55
N LEU A 216 0.49 -11.14 -4.85
CA LEU A 216 1.45 -12.09 -4.28
C LEU A 216 1.43 -13.44 -5.02
N GLY A 217 2.61 -13.89 -5.47
CA GLY A 217 2.88 -15.26 -5.94
C GLY A 217 2.93 -15.41 -7.47
N THR A 218 3.77 -16.31 -7.97
CA THR A 218 4.01 -16.50 -9.42
C THR A 218 2.93 -17.33 -10.13
N GLY A 219 2.03 -17.98 -9.37
CA GLY A 219 1.10 -18.99 -9.90
C GLY A 219 1.81 -20.28 -10.33
N ILE A 220 3.06 -20.49 -9.90
CA ILE A 220 3.85 -21.69 -10.17
C ILE A 220 3.78 -22.68 -9.00
N GLY A 221 3.75 -22.20 -7.75
CA GLY A 221 3.91 -23.02 -6.54
C GLY A 221 3.06 -24.30 -6.52
N LEU A 222 1.73 -24.20 -6.67
CA LEU A 222 0.87 -25.39 -6.67
C LEU A 222 1.04 -26.29 -7.90
N ALA A 223 1.38 -25.73 -9.07
CA ALA A 223 1.69 -26.52 -10.25
C ALA A 223 3.02 -27.29 -10.09
N LEU A 224 4.00 -26.69 -9.40
CA LEU A 224 5.25 -27.34 -9.01
C LEU A 224 4.98 -28.45 -7.99
N VAL A 225 4.21 -28.18 -6.92
CA VAL A 225 3.79 -29.19 -5.93
C VAL A 225 3.13 -30.38 -6.63
N LYS A 226 2.16 -30.16 -7.52
CA LYS A 226 1.56 -31.22 -8.32
C LYS A 226 2.60 -32.03 -9.08
N SER A 227 3.54 -31.37 -9.74
CA SER A 227 4.55 -32.05 -10.55
C SER A 227 5.54 -32.85 -9.71
N LEU A 228 5.91 -32.34 -8.52
CA LEU A 228 6.77 -33.01 -7.55
C LEU A 228 6.09 -34.23 -6.92
N VAL A 229 4.82 -34.10 -6.54
CA VAL A 229 4.00 -35.21 -6.02
C VAL A 229 3.87 -36.32 -7.06
N LEU A 230 3.56 -35.96 -8.31
CA LEU A 230 3.47 -36.94 -9.41
C LEU A 230 4.82 -37.58 -9.74
N LEU A 231 5.92 -36.82 -9.67
CA LEU A 231 7.28 -37.35 -9.82
C LEU A 231 7.54 -38.42 -8.76
N HIS A 232 7.15 -38.15 -7.51
CA HIS A 232 7.23 -39.07 -6.36
C HIS A 232 6.12 -40.13 -6.35
N LYS A 233 5.41 -40.34 -7.47
CA LYS A 233 4.33 -41.34 -7.62
C LYS A 233 3.23 -41.22 -6.56
N GLY A 234 3.02 -40.01 -6.07
CA GLY A 234 2.04 -39.65 -5.07
C GLY A 234 0.72 -39.11 -5.66
N SER A 235 -0.19 -38.75 -4.76
CA SER A 235 -1.41 -38.01 -5.09
C SER A 235 -1.55 -36.77 -4.22
N ILE A 236 -2.19 -35.74 -4.77
CA ILE A 236 -2.57 -34.55 -4.03
C ILE A 236 -4.08 -34.35 -4.15
N THR A 237 -4.73 -34.18 -3.00
CA THR A 237 -6.15 -33.89 -2.89
C THR A 237 -6.32 -32.54 -2.20
N ILE A 238 -7.25 -31.74 -2.71
CA ILE A 238 -7.66 -30.49 -2.11
C ILE A 238 -9.15 -30.54 -1.77
N TYR A 239 -9.51 -30.09 -0.58
CA TYR A 239 -10.89 -29.80 -0.18
C TYR A 239 -11.00 -28.33 0.20
N SER A 240 -12.02 -27.62 -0.28
CA SER A 240 -12.13 -26.19 0.03
C SER A 240 -13.54 -25.64 -0.14
N GLU A 241 -13.87 -24.65 0.68
CA GLU A 241 -15.05 -23.80 0.51
C GLU A 241 -14.65 -22.34 0.66
N ARG A 242 -15.17 -21.51 -0.25
CA ARG A 242 -14.95 -20.07 -0.24
C ARG A 242 -15.38 -19.47 1.10
N GLU A 243 -14.51 -18.63 1.66
CA GLU A 243 -14.62 -17.96 2.97
C GLU A 243 -14.66 -18.89 4.19
N ARG A 244 -14.31 -20.17 4.03
CA ARG A 244 -14.23 -21.13 5.15
C ARG A 244 -12.82 -21.64 5.40
N GLY A 245 -12.11 -22.02 4.33
CA GLY A 245 -10.76 -22.56 4.44
C GLY A 245 -10.42 -23.61 3.38
N THR A 246 -9.27 -24.23 3.55
CA THR A 246 -8.73 -25.24 2.61
C THR A 246 -8.02 -26.35 3.36
N ASP A 247 -8.24 -27.59 2.94
CA ASP A 247 -7.46 -28.76 3.34
C ASP A 247 -6.67 -29.26 2.12
N PHE A 248 -5.34 -29.28 2.22
CA PHE A 248 -4.45 -29.95 1.28
C PHE A 248 -3.98 -31.27 1.86
N ILE A 249 -4.05 -32.34 1.08
CA ILE A 249 -3.62 -33.68 1.45
C ILE A 249 -2.66 -34.17 0.39
N VAL A 250 -1.39 -34.34 0.75
CA VAL A 250 -0.38 -34.96 -0.11
C VAL A 250 -0.11 -36.36 0.40
N SER A 251 -0.35 -37.37 -0.44
CA SER A 251 -0.09 -38.77 -0.12
C SER A 251 1.09 -39.27 -0.93
N LEU A 252 2.13 -39.74 -0.26
CA LEU A 252 3.34 -40.28 -0.87
C LEU A 252 3.51 -41.76 -0.55
N PRO A 253 4.07 -42.58 -1.47
CA PRO A 253 4.27 -43.99 -1.23
C PRO A 253 5.25 -44.24 -0.06
N ALA A 254 4.86 -45.13 0.86
CA ALA A 254 5.74 -45.62 1.92
C ALA A 254 6.54 -46.85 1.46
N ASP A 255 6.06 -47.56 0.44
CA ASP A 255 6.69 -48.76 -0.10
C ASP A 255 7.84 -48.42 -1.07
N SER A 256 9.06 -48.73 -0.65
CA SER A 256 10.28 -48.58 -1.44
C SER A 256 10.31 -49.46 -2.72
N SER A 257 9.49 -50.51 -2.81
CA SER A 257 9.47 -51.44 -3.94
C SER A 257 8.93 -50.82 -5.25
N LEU A 258 8.28 -49.66 -5.14
CA LEU A 258 7.68 -48.95 -6.27
C LEU A 258 8.68 -48.13 -7.08
N PHE A 259 9.91 -47.99 -6.60
CA PHE A 259 10.94 -47.15 -7.21
C PHE A 259 12.00 -47.97 -7.93
N SER A 260 12.60 -47.40 -8.98
CA SER A 260 13.66 -48.07 -9.73
C SER A 260 15.00 -47.91 -9.03
N GLU A 261 15.95 -48.83 -9.22
CA GLU A 261 17.30 -48.73 -8.61
C GLU A 261 18.02 -47.41 -8.94
N SER A 262 17.65 -46.74 -10.03
CA SER A 262 18.21 -45.43 -10.40
C SER A 262 17.65 -44.24 -9.62
N ASP A 263 16.57 -44.43 -8.86
CA ASP A 263 15.91 -43.39 -8.05
C ASP A 263 16.48 -43.31 -6.63
N PHE A 264 17.34 -44.25 -6.23
CA PHE A 264 18.00 -44.26 -4.92
C PHE A 264 19.37 -43.57 -4.97
N VAL A 265 19.70 -42.82 -3.93
CA VAL A 265 21.03 -42.20 -3.80
C VAL A 265 22.09 -43.32 -3.73
N LYS A 266 22.97 -43.37 -4.73
CA LYS A 266 24.16 -44.26 -4.66
C LYS A 266 25.08 -43.73 -3.57
N CYS A 267 25.24 -44.49 -2.49
CA CYS A 267 26.22 -44.21 -1.44
C CYS A 267 27.60 -44.00 -2.07
N LYS A 268 28.14 -42.78 -1.95
CA LYS A 268 29.56 -42.55 -2.10
C LYS A 268 30.20 -42.85 -0.74
N ASP A 269 30.78 -44.04 -0.63
CA ASP A 269 31.82 -44.27 0.37
C ASP A 269 32.96 -43.28 0.10
N THR A 270 33.21 -42.39 1.05
CA THR A 270 34.57 -41.91 1.36
C THR A 270 34.56 -41.24 2.72
N ALA A 271 34.98 -42.03 3.72
CA ALA A 271 35.55 -41.51 4.93
C ALA A 271 36.78 -40.63 4.59
N ALA A 272 36.79 -39.42 5.13
CA ALA A 272 38.01 -38.70 5.49
C ALA A 272 37.63 -37.71 6.59
N GLU A 273 37.94 -38.12 7.82
CA GLU A 273 38.10 -37.24 8.97
C GLU A 273 39.10 -36.13 8.62
N GLU A 274 38.85 -34.90 9.07
CA GLU A 274 39.93 -34.03 9.55
C GLU A 274 39.38 -32.94 10.49
N THR A 275 39.38 -33.31 11.76
CA THR A 275 39.94 -32.60 12.94
C THR A 275 39.69 -31.10 13.15
N ILE A 276 39.09 -30.86 14.31
CA ILE A 276 39.06 -29.62 15.11
C ILE A 276 40.48 -29.18 15.47
N THR A 277 40.78 -27.88 15.34
CA THR A 277 41.78 -27.20 16.18
C THR A 277 41.28 -25.82 16.60
N GLU A 278 41.13 -25.66 17.92
CA GLU A 278 41.02 -24.39 18.64
C GLU A 278 42.35 -23.61 18.58
N GLY A 279 42.25 -22.28 18.68
CA GLY A 279 43.39 -21.39 18.88
C GLY A 279 42.95 -19.96 19.22
N SER A 280 43.10 -19.59 20.49
CA SER A 280 42.67 -18.34 21.12
C SER A 280 43.58 -17.12 20.85
N THR A 281 42.98 -15.92 20.99
CA THR A 281 43.51 -14.64 21.53
C THR A 281 44.67 -13.92 20.83
N ALA A 282 44.45 -12.64 20.44
CA ALA A 282 44.94 -11.47 21.19
C ALA A 282 44.49 -10.11 20.58
N SER A 283 44.38 -9.15 21.49
CA SER A 283 43.97 -7.73 21.46
C SER A 283 44.85 -6.74 20.66
N ALA A 284 44.26 -5.59 20.28
CA ALA A 284 44.66 -4.21 20.71
C ALA A 284 43.94 -3.14 19.83
N GLU A 285 43.10 -2.28 20.44
CA GLU A 285 43.32 -0.82 20.66
C GLU A 285 43.03 0.05 19.41
N GLU A 286 41.90 0.77 19.43
CA GLU A 286 41.78 2.22 19.71
C GLU A 286 42.50 3.11 18.68
N ASP A 287 41.74 3.86 17.89
CA ASP A 287 41.98 5.30 17.80
C ASP A 287 40.75 6.07 17.32
N SER A 288 40.53 7.21 17.95
CA SER A 288 39.59 8.25 17.54
C SER A 288 40.40 9.52 17.27
N PRO A 289 39.96 10.40 16.38
CA PRO A 289 39.93 11.79 16.82
C PRO A 289 38.73 12.62 16.34
N ALA A 290 38.21 13.37 17.32
CA ALA A 290 37.64 14.72 17.31
C ALA A 290 37.47 15.50 15.97
N GLY A 291 36.20 15.88 15.69
CA GLY A 291 35.66 17.25 15.83
C GLY A 291 36.15 18.40 14.91
N ILE A 292 35.19 19.09 14.26
CA ILE A 292 35.07 20.55 14.00
C ILE A 292 33.57 20.78 13.66
N LYS A 293 32.76 21.32 14.58
CA LYS A 293 32.27 22.73 14.68
C LYS A 293 31.44 23.27 13.51
N ASP A 294 30.15 23.39 13.81
CA ASP A 294 29.21 24.51 13.57
C ASP A 294 29.25 25.27 12.24
N MET A 295 28.10 25.26 11.56
CA MET A 295 27.56 26.48 10.98
C MET A 295 26.06 26.55 11.25
N GLU A 296 25.72 27.22 12.36
CA GLU A 296 24.38 27.72 12.64
C GLU A 296 23.92 28.64 11.51
N VAL A 297 22.69 28.45 11.05
CA VAL A 297 21.92 29.53 10.42
C VAL A 297 20.62 29.65 11.20
N GLU A 298 20.43 30.83 11.78
CA GLU A 298 19.31 31.22 12.65
C GLU A 298 17.93 31.15 11.98
N PHE A 299 17.01 30.48 12.70
CA PHE A 299 15.62 30.83 13.02
C PHE A 299 14.66 31.42 11.96
N VAL A 300 13.57 30.69 11.70
CA VAL A 300 12.19 31.02 12.16
C VAL A 300 11.41 29.70 12.40
N PRO A 301 10.68 29.51 13.52
CA PRO A 301 9.88 28.29 13.73
C PRO A 301 8.63 28.32 12.84
N SER A 302 8.78 27.86 11.60
CA SER A 302 7.67 27.39 10.79
C SER A 302 7.29 26.01 11.30
N ILE A 303 6.11 25.85 11.91
CA ILE A 303 5.54 24.54 12.24
C ILE A 303 5.64 23.66 11.00
N LYS A 304 6.41 22.57 11.07
CA LYS A 304 6.58 21.63 9.94
C LYS A 304 5.20 21.21 9.43
N LYS A 305 5.01 21.31 8.11
CA LYS A 305 3.79 20.88 7.44
C LYS A 305 3.53 19.40 7.71
N LYS A 306 2.26 19.06 7.90
CA LYS A 306 1.88 17.71 8.33
C LYS A 306 1.42 16.88 7.14
N ILE A 307 2.06 15.74 6.92
CA ILE A 307 1.82 14.86 5.77
C ILE A 307 1.35 13.49 6.27
N LEU A 308 0.33 12.94 5.62
CA LEU A 308 -0.10 11.56 5.82
C LEU A 308 0.41 10.70 4.67
N ILE A 309 1.05 9.58 4.99
CA ILE A 309 1.45 8.54 4.05
C ILE A 309 0.54 7.34 4.23
N VAL A 310 -0.05 6.88 3.13
CA VAL A 310 -0.95 5.71 3.09
C VAL A 310 -0.35 4.69 2.13
N GLU A 311 0.14 3.57 2.66
CA GLU A 311 0.85 2.54 1.90
C GLU A 311 0.75 1.20 2.66
N ASP A 312 0.35 0.14 1.98
CA ASP A 312 0.13 -1.18 2.60
C ASP A 312 1.43 -1.94 2.87
N ASN A 313 2.45 -1.70 2.05
CA ASN A 313 3.78 -2.25 2.26
C ASN A 313 4.52 -1.50 3.38
N ASP A 314 4.71 -2.16 4.53
CA ASP A 314 5.38 -1.60 5.71
C ASP A 314 6.78 -1.04 5.42
N ASP A 315 7.60 -1.77 4.65
CA ASP A 315 8.97 -1.36 4.35
C ASP A 315 8.99 -0.10 3.46
N LEU A 316 8.13 -0.06 2.43
CA LEU A 316 8.00 1.09 1.55
C LEU A 316 7.40 2.30 2.28
N ARG A 317 6.37 2.09 3.10
CA ARG A 317 5.75 3.12 3.92
C ARG A 317 6.77 3.77 4.85
N MET A 318 7.58 2.96 5.54
CA MET A 318 8.61 3.43 6.45
C MET A 318 9.73 4.18 5.72
N LEU A 319 10.14 3.69 4.55
CA LEU A 319 11.14 4.33 3.70
C LEU A 319 10.70 5.73 3.23
N ILE A 320 9.46 5.87 2.73
CA ILE A 320 8.90 7.17 2.33
C ILE A 320 8.76 8.08 3.55
N ALA A 321 8.31 7.53 4.69
CA ALA A 321 8.15 8.29 5.92
C ALA A 321 9.47 8.85 6.44
N GLU A 322 10.53 8.05 6.45
CA GLU A 322 11.86 8.49 6.87
C GLU A 322 12.37 9.61 5.95
N ALA A 323 12.25 9.43 4.62
CA ALA A 323 12.71 10.43 3.66
C ALA A 323 11.98 11.78 3.77
N LEU A 324 10.69 11.78 4.11
CA LEU A 324 9.91 13.01 4.26
C LEU A 324 9.98 13.62 5.68
N SER A 325 10.40 12.85 6.68
CA SER A 325 10.45 13.31 8.09
C SER A 325 11.51 14.40 8.35
N GLU A 326 12.52 14.50 7.47
CA GLU A 326 13.53 15.56 7.54
C GLU A 326 12.89 16.96 7.43
N GLU A 327 11.89 17.12 6.56
CA GLU A 327 11.26 18.42 6.26
C GLU A 327 9.84 18.55 6.81
N PHE A 328 9.13 17.43 6.99
CA PHE A 328 7.71 17.40 7.32
C PHE A 328 7.42 16.64 8.61
N ARG A 329 6.25 16.89 9.20
CA ARG A 329 5.71 16.04 10.26
C ARG A 329 4.90 14.92 9.61
N VAL A 330 5.44 13.71 9.61
CA VAL A 330 4.84 12.58 8.90
C VAL A 330 3.99 11.73 9.85
N MET A 331 2.82 11.32 9.38
CA MET A 331 2.03 10.23 9.94
C MET A 331 1.82 9.14 8.89
N GLN A 332 1.54 7.93 9.35
CA GLN A 332 1.47 6.73 8.53
C GLN A 332 0.12 6.04 8.75
N ALA A 333 -0.40 5.44 7.69
CA ALA A 333 -1.55 4.54 7.69
C ALA A 333 -1.27 3.37 6.73
N ALA A 334 -1.71 2.17 7.09
CA ALA A 334 -1.53 0.98 6.28
C ALA A 334 -2.57 0.86 5.15
N ASP A 335 -3.73 1.50 5.28
CA ASP A 335 -4.77 1.48 4.25
C ASP A 335 -5.65 2.75 4.26
N GLY A 336 -6.54 2.85 3.28
CA GLY A 336 -7.45 4.01 3.15
C GLY A 336 -8.48 4.14 4.28
N LEU A 337 -8.84 3.06 4.98
CA LEU A 337 -9.78 3.12 6.11
C LEU A 337 -9.10 3.68 7.36
N GLU A 338 -7.87 3.26 7.64
CA GLU A 338 -7.04 3.84 8.69
C GLU A 338 -6.74 5.31 8.40
N ALA A 339 -6.42 5.64 7.15
CA ALA A 339 -6.22 7.03 6.72
C ALA A 339 -7.43 7.91 7.03
N LEU A 340 -8.65 7.47 6.70
CA LEU A 340 -9.88 8.21 7.01
C LEU A 340 -10.08 8.40 8.52
N LYS A 341 -9.77 7.38 9.34
CA LYS A 341 -9.83 7.51 10.81
C LYS A 341 -8.85 8.56 11.33
N LEU A 342 -7.66 8.67 10.75
CA LEU A 342 -6.68 9.68 11.12
C LEU A 342 -7.11 11.07 10.66
N ILE A 343 -7.59 11.21 9.42
CA ILE A 343 -8.07 12.48 8.84
C ILE A 343 -9.29 13.02 9.61
N ALA A 344 -10.13 12.13 10.16
CA ALA A 344 -11.25 12.54 11.00
C ALA A 344 -10.80 13.12 12.37
N LYS A 345 -9.64 12.72 12.87
CA LYS A 345 -9.11 13.10 14.19
C LYS A 345 -8.15 14.28 14.13
N GLU A 346 -7.38 14.40 13.06
CA GLU A 346 -6.34 15.42 12.92
C GLU A 346 -6.31 16.03 11.51
N ASP A 347 -5.91 17.29 11.43
CA ASP A 347 -5.74 17.98 10.14
C ASP A 347 -4.42 17.60 9.47
N PHE A 348 -4.43 17.56 8.12
CA PHE A 348 -3.26 17.29 7.28
C PHE A 348 -3.12 18.35 6.19
N ASP A 349 -1.87 18.70 5.87
CA ASP A 349 -1.54 19.65 4.81
C ASP A 349 -1.39 18.97 3.43
N LEU A 350 -1.09 17.66 3.39
CA LEU A 350 -0.97 16.84 2.18
C LEU A 350 -1.11 15.35 2.50
N ILE A 351 -1.64 14.59 1.55
CA ILE A 351 -1.75 13.13 1.64
C ILE A 351 -0.99 12.51 0.46
N VAL A 352 -0.10 11.57 0.75
CA VAL A 352 0.53 10.70 -0.24
C VAL A 352 -0.08 9.32 -0.06
N SER A 353 -0.72 8.77 -1.09
CA SER A 353 -1.39 7.48 -1.02
C SER A 353 -0.95 6.59 -2.17
N ASP A 354 -0.70 5.32 -1.89
CA ASP A 354 -0.71 4.33 -2.96
C ASP A 354 -2.10 4.19 -3.57
N ILE A 355 -2.17 3.88 -4.86
CA ILE A 355 -3.43 3.58 -5.55
C ILE A 355 -3.93 2.20 -5.12
N MET A 356 -3.05 1.20 -5.07
CA MET A 356 -3.42 -0.20 -4.89
C MET A 356 -3.22 -0.61 -3.44
N MET A 357 -4.27 -0.60 -2.62
CA MET A 357 -4.21 -1.00 -1.22
C MET A 357 -5.42 -1.89 -0.85
N PRO A 358 -5.28 -2.80 0.14
CA PRO A 358 -6.40 -3.60 0.63
C PRO A 358 -7.46 -2.74 1.32
N GLY A 359 -8.71 -3.23 1.31
CA GLY A 359 -9.83 -2.52 1.90
C GLY A 359 -10.29 -1.35 1.04
N LYS A 360 -9.81 -0.13 1.37
CA LYS A 360 -10.14 1.08 0.62
C LYS A 360 -8.93 1.54 -0.18
N ASP A 361 -9.03 1.44 -1.50
CA ASP A 361 -7.97 1.83 -2.44
C ASP A 361 -7.74 3.35 -2.47
N GLY A 362 -6.59 3.78 -3.00
CA GLY A 362 -6.18 5.20 -3.00
C GLY A 362 -7.03 6.10 -3.89
N VAL A 363 -7.63 5.57 -4.96
CA VAL A 363 -8.51 6.32 -5.85
C VAL A 363 -9.85 6.56 -5.15
N SER A 364 -10.42 5.54 -4.53
CA SER A 364 -11.60 5.60 -3.68
C SER A 364 -11.40 6.51 -2.48
N LEU A 365 -10.21 6.51 -1.87
CA LEU A 365 -9.82 7.45 -0.82
C LEU A 365 -9.77 8.89 -1.35
N CYS A 366 -9.09 9.12 -2.48
CA CYS A 366 -9.01 10.44 -3.11
C CYS A 366 -10.40 10.99 -3.43
N ASN A 367 -11.26 10.18 -4.05
CA ASN A 367 -12.64 10.55 -4.38
C ASN A 367 -13.46 10.97 -3.16
N GLU A 368 -13.38 10.22 -2.06
CA GLU A 368 -14.09 10.57 -0.83
C GLU A 368 -13.55 11.88 -0.24
N LEU A 369 -12.22 12.05 -0.24
CA LEU A 369 -11.59 13.28 0.26
C LEU A 369 -11.96 14.50 -0.57
N LYS A 370 -11.97 14.38 -1.90
CA LYS A 370 -12.34 15.47 -2.81
C LYS A 370 -13.86 15.72 -2.83
N GLY A 371 -14.66 14.72 -2.49
CA GLY A 371 -16.12 14.80 -2.38
C GLY A 371 -16.62 15.45 -1.09
N ASP A 372 -15.88 15.35 0.03
CA ASP A 372 -16.23 16.00 1.29
C ASP A 372 -15.66 17.42 1.38
N VAL A 373 -16.55 18.39 1.60
CA VAL A 373 -16.22 19.80 1.84
C VAL A 373 -15.15 19.94 2.94
N ASN A 374 -15.15 19.11 3.97
CA ASN A 374 -14.18 19.22 5.06
C ASN A 374 -12.75 18.85 4.66
N THR A 375 -12.55 18.08 3.59
CA THR A 375 -11.25 17.51 3.20
C THR A 375 -10.82 17.86 1.79
N SER A 376 -11.75 18.35 0.95
CA SER A 376 -11.53 18.59 -0.49
C SER A 376 -10.36 19.50 -0.82
N HIS A 377 -10.07 20.42 0.10
CA HIS A 377 -9.00 21.40 -0.01
C HIS A 377 -7.59 20.83 0.23
N ILE A 378 -7.49 19.61 0.76
CA ILE A 378 -6.22 18.92 1.05
C ILE A 378 -5.67 18.35 -0.27
N PRO A 379 -4.41 18.64 -0.63
CA PRO A 379 -3.79 18.07 -1.81
C PRO A 379 -3.48 16.59 -1.63
N VAL A 380 -3.70 15.81 -2.69
CA VAL A 380 -3.48 14.36 -2.71
C VAL A 380 -2.48 14.01 -3.81
N ILE A 381 -1.44 13.25 -3.47
CA ILE A 381 -0.49 12.65 -4.42
C ILE A 381 -0.76 11.15 -4.46
N LEU A 382 -0.97 10.61 -5.65
CA LEU A 382 -1.18 9.18 -5.86
C LEU A 382 0.07 8.49 -6.40
N LEU A 383 0.46 7.38 -5.78
CA LEU A 383 1.56 6.52 -6.21
C LEU A 383 0.98 5.40 -7.11
N THR A 384 1.54 5.16 -8.28
CA THR A 384 1.01 4.20 -9.27
C THR A 384 2.07 3.20 -9.74
N ALA A 385 1.71 1.91 -9.79
CA ALA A 385 2.55 0.87 -10.40
C ALA A 385 2.33 0.72 -11.92
N LYS A 386 1.28 1.32 -12.49
CA LYS A 386 0.89 1.15 -13.89
C LYS A 386 1.38 2.31 -14.76
N THR A 387 2.08 1.97 -15.83
CA THR A 387 2.54 2.91 -16.87
C THR A 387 1.51 3.20 -17.95
N SER A 388 0.31 2.60 -17.90
CA SER A 388 -0.70 2.74 -18.95
C SER A 388 -1.45 4.07 -18.86
N LEU A 389 -1.81 4.61 -20.04
CA LEU A 389 -2.57 5.86 -20.19
C LEU A 389 -3.93 5.80 -19.47
N GLU A 390 -4.54 4.63 -19.38
CA GLU A 390 -5.84 4.39 -18.73
C GLU A 390 -5.80 4.62 -17.21
N SER A 391 -4.73 4.20 -16.51
CA SER A 391 -4.59 4.47 -15.07
C SER A 391 -4.26 5.93 -14.76
N LYS A 392 -3.66 6.66 -15.70
CA LYS A 392 -3.51 8.12 -15.60
C LYS A 392 -4.85 8.84 -15.79
N ILE A 393 -5.73 8.30 -16.64
CA ILE A 393 -7.09 8.83 -16.85
C ILE A 393 -7.96 8.58 -15.61
N GLU A 394 -7.99 7.36 -15.06
CA GLU A 394 -8.73 7.03 -13.81
C GLU A 394 -8.28 7.88 -12.62
N GLY A 395 -6.97 8.11 -12.48
CA GLY A 395 -6.44 9.03 -11.48
C GLY A 395 -6.96 10.44 -11.69
N THR A 396 -6.76 11.01 -12.89
CA THR A 396 -7.13 12.41 -13.19
C THR A 396 -8.61 12.68 -12.92
N ASP A 397 -9.49 11.71 -13.22
CA ASP A 397 -10.93 11.81 -12.94
C ASP A 397 -11.25 11.80 -11.43
N ALA A 398 -10.36 11.23 -10.61
CA ALA A 398 -10.51 11.19 -9.14
C ALA A 398 -10.05 12.46 -8.41
N GLY A 399 -9.51 13.44 -9.14
CA GLY A 399 -9.19 14.78 -8.63
C GLY A 399 -7.89 14.87 -7.82
N ALA A 400 -6.95 13.92 -7.93
CA ALA A 400 -5.64 14.04 -7.28
C ALA A 400 -4.75 15.09 -7.94
N ASP A 401 -3.90 15.73 -7.15
CA ASP A 401 -3.07 16.86 -7.55
C ASP A 401 -1.82 16.43 -8.34
N LEU A 402 -1.23 15.27 -8.03
CA LEU A 402 -0.05 14.70 -8.70
C LEU A 402 -0.07 13.17 -8.71
N TYR A 403 0.64 12.59 -9.69
CA TYR A 403 0.87 11.16 -9.82
C TYR A 403 2.35 10.84 -9.87
N PHE A 404 2.75 9.79 -9.15
CA PHE A 404 4.13 9.31 -9.10
C PHE A 404 4.18 7.85 -9.50
N GLU A 405 4.97 7.54 -10.52
CA GLU A 405 5.21 6.16 -10.93
C GLU A 405 6.16 5.47 -9.93
N LYS A 406 5.79 4.27 -9.49
CA LYS A 406 6.67 3.37 -8.73
C LYS A 406 7.63 2.68 -9.72
N PRO A 407 8.95 2.63 -9.48
CA PRO A 407 9.65 2.96 -8.24
C PRO A 407 9.80 4.48 -8.01
N ILE A 408 9.57 4.90 -6.76
CA ILE A 408 9.52 6.30 -6.37
C ILE A 408 10.94 6.82 -6.18
N ASP A 409 11.33 7.81 -6.95
CA ASP A 409 12.47 8.65 -6.59
C ASP A 409 12.07 9.57 -5.43
N LEU A 410 12.55 9.23 -4.23
CA LEU A 410 12.24 9.97 -2.99
C LEU A 410 12.75 11.42 -3.03
N THR A 411 13.84 11.67 -3.76
CA THR A 411 14.37 13.03 -3.96
C THR A 411 13.41 13.84 -4.81
N TYR A 412 12.93 13.24 -5.90
CA TYR A 412 11.94 13.86 -6.77
C TYR A 412 10.59 14.06 -6.06
N LEU A 413 10.13 13.09 -5.27
CA LEU A 413 8.89 13.20 -4.48
C LEU A 413 8.96 14.38 -3.50
N ASN A 414 10.05 14.52 -2.76
CA ASN A 414 10.23 15.63 -1.83
C ASN A 414 10.20 16.99 -2.55
N LEU A 415 10.96 17.13 -3.64
CA LEU A 415 10.95 18.36 -4.46
C LEU A 415 9.56 18.69 -5.02
N ALA A 416 8.79 17.69 -5.43
CA ALA A 416 7.44 17.90 -5.93
C ALA A 416 6.48 18.36 -4.83
N ILE A 417 6.57 17.77 -3.63
CA ILE A 417 5.78 18.20 -2.47
C ILE A 417 6.09 19.67 -2.13
N LEU A 418 7.38 20.04 -2.08
CA LEU A 418 7.80 21.43 -1.85
C LEU A 418 7.26 22.39 -2.91
N ASN A 419 7.37 22.00 -4.19
CA ASN A 419 6.85 22.81 -5.30
C ASN A 419 5.32 22.94 -5.24
N LEU A 420 4.60 21.88 -4.88
CA LEU A 420 3.16 21.91 -4.71
C LEU A 420 2.77 22.90 -3.61
N PHE A 421 3.42 22.86 -2.45
CA PHE A 421 3.16 23.83 -1.39
C PHE A 421 3.51 25.25 -1.81
N ARG A 422 4.64 25.45 -2.49
CA ARG A 422 5.08 26.77 -2.99
C ARG A 422 4.08 27.34 -4.00
N ASN A 423 3.63 26.55 -4.97
CA ASN A 423 2.67 26.98 -5.98
C ASN A 423 1.34 27.38 -5.34
N ARG A 424 0.84 26.59 -4.39
CA ARG A 424 -0.37 26.95 -3.64
C ARG A 424 -0.20 28.23 -2.84
N HIS A 425 0.97 28.44 -2.23
CA HIS A 425 1.27 29.68 -1.51
C HIS A 425 1.30 30.90 -2.44
N GLN A 426 1.99 30.80 -3.58
CA GLN A 426 2.07 31.87 -4.56
C GLN A 426 0.70 32.22 -5.16
N LEU A 427 -0.12 31.21 -5.46
CA LEU A 427 -1.47 31.41 -5.95
C LEU A 427 -2.32 32.16 -4.93
N LYS A 428 -2.25 31.76 -3.64
CA LYS A 428 -2.91 32.48 -2.54
C LYS A 428 -2.44 33.92 -2.44
N GLU A 429 -1.13 34.19 -2.50
CA GLU A 429 -0.61 35.55 -2.45
C GLU A 429 -1.09 36.41 -3.62
N HIS A 430 -1.08 35.85 -4.82
CA HIS A 430 -1.51 36.56 -6.03
C HIS A 430 -2.98 37.00 -5.91
N TYR A 431 -3.87 36.08 -5.50
CA TYR A 431 -5.28 36.41 -5.30
C TYR A 431 -5.54 37.27 -4.05
N ALA A 432 -4.73 37.14 -3.01
CA ALA A 432 -4.81 38.04 -1.86
C ALA A 432 -4.46 39.49 -2.22
N LYS A 433 -3.59 39.70 -3.23
CA LYS A 433 -3.15 41.02 -3.72
C LYS A 433 -4.09 41.61 -4.80
N ASN A 434 -4.76 40.77 -5.60
CA ASN A 434 -5.70 41.22 -6.63
C ASN A 434 -7.10 41.42 -6.04
N HIS A 435 -7.34 42.61 -5.47
CA HIS A 435 -8.57 43.01 -4.78
C HIS A 435 -9.89 42.86 -5.57
N TYR A 436 -9.81 42.75 -6.89
CA TYR A 436 -10.95 42.65 -7.81
C TYR A 436 -11.18 41.23 -8.35
N ALA A 437 -10.31 40.27 -8.06
CA ALA A 437 -10.46 38.90 -8.57
C ALA A 437 -11.73 38.26 -7.99
N ASP A 438 -12.46 37.55 -8.84
CA ASP A 438 -13.65 36.82 -8.43
C ASP A 438 -13.22 35.65 -7.54
N SER A 439 -13.76 35.56 -6.33
CA SER A 439 -13.32 34.58 -5.34
C SER A 439 -13.63 33.13 -5.72
N SER A 440 -14.42 32.94 -6.78
CA SER A 440 -14.67 31.67 -7.47
C SER A 440 -13.45 31.15 -8.24
N GLU A 441 -12.45 31.98 -8.57
CA GLU A 441 -11.22 31.55 -9.25
C GLU A 441 -10.18 30.93 -8.30
N LEU A 442 -10.42 30.97 -6.98
CA LEU A 442 -9.52 30.43 -5.94
C LEU A 442 -9.66 28.92 -5.73
N SER A 443 -10.71 28.29 -6.26
CA SER A 443 -11.01 26.88 -6.04
C SER A 443 -10.39 25.99 -7.11
N SER A 444 -9.61 24.99 -6.70
CA SER A 444 -9.06 23.96 -7.58
C SER A 444 -10.04 22.82 -7.89
N ASN A 445 -11.15 22.73 -7.16
CA ASN A 445 -12.20 21.71 -7.35
C ASN A 445 -13.62 22.31 -7.20
N GLU A 446 -14.62 21.59 -7.70
CA GLU A 446 -16.01 22.05 -7.74
C GLU A 446 -16.64 22.22 -6.34
N GLN A 447 -16.28 21.36 -5.38
CA GLN A 447 -16.78 21.44 -4.00
C GLN A 447 -16.28 22.69 -3.27
N ASP A 448 -15.03 23.08 -3.48
CA ASP A 448 -14.44 24.29 -2.92
C ASP A 448 -15.06 25.53 -3.55
N ALA A 449 -15.37 25.48 -4.86
CA ALA A 449 -16.07 26.56 -5.56
C ALA A 449 -17.48 26.78 -4.96
N LYS A 450 -18.21 25.67 -4.76
CA LYS A 450 -19.55 25.68 -4.16
C LYS A 450 -19.52 26.19 -2.73
N PHE A 451 -18.56 25.73 -1.92
CA PHE A 451 -18.36 26.19 -0.56
C PHE A 451 -18.09 27.70 -0.50
N LEU A 452 -17.15 28.21 -1.31
CA LEU A 452 -16.84 29.65 -1.34
C LEU A 452 -18.06 30.46 -1.75
N LYS A 453 -18.81 30.01 -2.75
CA LYS A 453 -20.05 30.67 -3.19
C LYS A 453 -21.09 30.76 -2.07
N GLN A 454 -21.29 29.67 -1.33
CA GLN A 454 -22.21 29.64 -0.18
C GLN A 454 -21.73 30.53 0.97
N LEU A 455 -20.44 30.50 1.29
CA LEU A 455 -19.84 31.35 2.31
C LEU A 455 -19.99 32.83 1.96
N ILE A 456 -19.68 33.21 0.72
CA ILE A 456 -19.81 34.61 0.25
C ILE A 456 -21.26 35.05 0.28
N ALA A 457 -22.19 34.24 -0.23
CA ALA A 457 -23.62 34.57 -0.21
C ALA A 457 -24.12 34.81 1.22
N PHE A 458 -23.76 33.95 2.17
CA PHE A 458 -24.13 34.14 3.57
C PHE A 458 -23.53 35.42 4.17
N ILE A 459 -22.25 35.71 3.87
CA ILE A 459 -21.60 36.95 4.33
C ILE A 459 -22.29 38.18 3.74
N GLU A 460 -22.67 38.14 2.46
CA GLU A 460 -23.34 39.24 1.77
C GLU A 460 -24.77 39.48 2.29
N GLU A 461 -25.53 38.41 2.59
CA GLU A 461 -26.86 38.50 3.18
C GLU A 461 -26.87 39.08 4.60
N ASN A 462 -25.77 38.94 5.34
CA ASN A 462 -25.65 39.35 6.74
C ASN A 462 -24.60 40.45 6.94
N ILE A 463 -24.23 41.17 5.86
CA ILE A 463 -23.03 42.03 5.83
C ILE A 463 -23.15 43.27 6.73
N ASP A 464 -24.37 43.67 7.06
CA ASP A 464 -24.74 44.83 7.87
C ASP A 464 -24.59 44.59 9.39
N GLN A 465 -24.46 43.34 9.82
CA GLN A 465 -24.33 42.99 11.24
C GLN A 465 -22.92 43.33 11.76
N SER A 466 -22.79 44.22 12.74
CA SER A 466 -21.47 44.65 13.23
C SER A 466 -20.64 43.53 13.87
N GLN A 467 -21.29 42.61 14.57
CA GLN A 467 -20.71 41.39 15.14
C GLN A 467 -21.21 40.16 14.37
N MET A 468 -20.52 39.79 13.29
CA MET A 468 -20.86 38.57 12.55
C MET A 468 -20.37 37.35 13.35
N ASP A 469 -21.31 36.56 13.87
CA ASP A 469 -20.97 35.37 14.64
C ASP A 469 -20.46 34.25 13.73
N VAL A 470 -19.20 33.87 13.92
CA VAL A 470 -18.55 32.77 13.20
C VAL A 470 -19.25 31.43 13.49
N ASN A 471 -19.95 31.30 14.62
CA ASN A 471 -20.73 30.10 14.93
C ASN A 471 -21.96 29.97 14.01
N LEU A 472 -22.62 31.09 13.68
CA LEU A 472 -23.74 31.08 12.72
C LEU A 472 -23.26 30.70 11.31
N ILE A 473 -22.08 31.16 10.90
CA ILE A 473 -21.46 30.75 9.63
C ILE A 473 -21.18 29.22 9.65
N ALA A 474 -20.64 28.72 10.76
CA ALA A 474 -20.31 27.31 10.91
C ALA A 474 -21.56 26.41 10.90
N GLU A 475 -22.64 26.83 11.58
CA GLU A 475 -23.94 26.15 11.57
C GLU A 475 -24.57 26.14 10.17
N GLN A 476 -24.59 27.28 9.48
CA GLN A 476 -25.16 27.37 8.14
C GLN A 476 -24.42 26.50 7.11
N LEU A 477 -23.10 26.37 7.26
CA LEU A 477 -22.26 25.54 6.41
C LEU A 477 -22.11 24.10 6.93
N MET A 478 -22.86 23.72 7.96
CA MET A 478 -22.91 22.38 8.55
C MET A 478 -21.52 21.83 8.91
N MET A 479 -20.66 22.68 9.48
CA MET A 479 -19.29 22.32 9.84
C MET A 479 -18.91 22.84 11.22
N SER A 480 -17.96 22.16 11.88
CA SER A 480 -17.41 22.66 13.14
C SER A 480 -16.63 23.95 12.92
N ARG A 481 -16.55 24.80 13.96
CA ARG A 481 -15.78 26.05 13.92
C ARG A 481 -14.31 25.81 13.50
N SER A 482 -13.63 24.82 14.07
CA SER A 482 -12.23 24.52 13.73
C SER A 482 -12.06 24.17 12.25
N LYS A 483 -12.96 23.35 11.68
CA LYS A 483 -12.95 22.97 10.27
C LYS A 483 -13.22 24.15 9.34
N LEU A 484 -14.13 25.05 9.72
CA LEU A 484 -14.37 26.29 8.97
C LEU A 484 -13.10 27.16 8.90
N TYR A 485 -12.40 27.35 10.03
CA TYR A 485 -11.15 28.11 10.05
C TYR A 485 -10.06 27.45 9.20
N ALA A 486 -9.89 26.13 9.31
CA ALA A 486 -8.92 25.39 8.52
C ALA A 486 -9.21 25.52 7.01
N LYS A 487 -10.48 25.33 6.60
CA LYS A 487 -10.90 25.40 5.20
C LYS A 487 -10.74 26.81 4.62
N VAL A 488 -11.25 27.85 5.29
CA VAL A 488 -11.13 29.24 4.81
C VAL A 488 -9.67 29.67 4.73
N LYS A 489 -8.84 29.31 5.72
CA LYS A 489 -7.40 29.59 5.70
C LYS A 489 -6.69 28.82 4.59
N SER A 490 -7.09 27.57 4.34
CA SER A 490 -6.52 26.76 3.28
C SER A 490 -6.89 27.26 1.87
N LEU A 491 -8.09 27.78 1.67
CA LEU A 491 -8.51 28.30 0.36
C LEU A 491 -8.05 29.75 0.12
N THR A 492 -8.12 30.60 1.13
CA THR A 492 -7.98 32.06 0.96
C THR A 492 -6.69 32.63 1.54
N GLY A 493 -5.98 31.85 2.36
CA GLY A 493 -4.81 32.32 3.13
C GLY A 493 -5.15 33.24 4.31
N LYS A 494 -6.44 33.60 4.50
CA LYS A 494 -6.91 34.52 5.53
C LYS A 494 -7.67 33.77 6.63
N SER A 495 -7.69 34.31 7.84
CA SER A 495 -8.64 33.84 8.86
C SER A 495 -10.08 34.17 8.44
N VAL A 496 -11.07 33.48 9.02
CA VAL A 496 -12.50 33.74 8.74
C VAL A 496 -12.86 35.21 8.97
N VAL A 497 -12.35 35.80 10.06
CA VAL A 497 -12.62 37.20 10.43
C VAL A 497 -12.01 38.16 9.41
N GLU A 498 -10.77 37.92 8.99
CA GLU A 498 -10.12 38.72 7.94
C GLU A 498 -10.80 38.58 6.59
N PHE A 499 -11.32 37.39 6.27
CA PHE A 499 -12.06 37.14 5.04
C PHE A 499 -13.39 37.91 5.02
N VAL A 500 -14.17 37.85 6.12
CA VAL A 500 -15.40 38.64 6.28
C VAL A 500 -15.12 40.13 6.14
N LEU A 501 -14.08 40.64 6.81
CA LEU A 501 -13.68 42.05 6.69
C LEU A 501 -13.34 42.41 5.24
N HIS A 502 -12.66 41.52 4.52
CA HIS A 502 -12.33 41.75 3.12
C HIS A 502 -13.58 41.81 2.22
N CYS A 503 -14.57 40.94 2.44
CA CYS A 503 -15.86 41.00 1.75
C CYS A 503 -16.60 42.32 2.02
N ARG A 504 -16.65 42.78 3.29
CA ARG A 504 -17.21 44.09 3.68
C ARG A 504 -16.54 45.25 2.94
N LEU A 505 -15.22 45.26 2.90
CA LEU A 505 -14.46 46.33 2.25
C LEU A 505 -14.64 46.32 0.72
N ARG A 506 -14.75 45.13 0.09
CA ARG A 506 -15.11 45.03 -1.35
C ARG A 506 -16.50 45.57 -1.63
N LYS A 507 -17.50 45.22 -0.81
CA LYS A 507 -18.85 45.77 -0.94
C LYS A 507 -18.85 47.29 -0.77
N ALA A 508 -18.10 47.82 0.20
CA ALA A 508 -17.94 49.27 0.35
C ALA A 508 -17.32 49.92 -0.88
N ALA A 509 -16.27 49.34 -1.47
CA ALA A 509 -15.67 49.86 -2.70
C ALA A 509 -16.70 49.91 -3.85
N LYS A 510 -17.53 48.86 -3.98
CA LYS A 510 -18.62 48.81 -4.98
C LYS A 510 -19.67 49.90 -4.74
N LEU A 511 -20.16 50.04 -3.51
CA LEU A 511 -21.12 51.08 -3.12
C LEU A 511 -20.57 52.50 -3.32
N ILE A 512 -19.28 52.71 -3.07
CA ILE A 512 -18.62 54.00 -3.30
C ILE A 512 -18.58 54.35 -4.80
N ILE A 513 -18.47 53.37 -5.70
CA ILE A 513 -18.42 53.61 -7.15
C ILE A 513 -19.82 53.75 -7.73
N GLU A 514 -20.73 52.82 -7.38
CA GLU A 514 -22.03 52.65 -8.03
C GLU A 514 -23.12 53.53 -7.43
N GLU A 515 -23.02 53.85 -6.14
CA GLU A 515 -24.08 54.57 -5.41
C GLU A 515 -23.63 55.97 -4.97
N ASN A 516 -24.59 56.91 -4.96
CA ASN A 516 -24.34 58.27 -4.52
C ASN A 516 -24.68 58.49 -3.05
N ILE A 517 -24.16 57.59 -2.20
CA ILE A 517 -24.36 57.58 -0.75
C ILE A 517 -23.14 58.14 0.00
N THR A 518 -23.37 58.62 1.22
CA THR A 518 -22.33 59.16 2.11
C THR A 518 -21.47 58.05 2.70
N MET A 519 -20.24 58.37 3.12
CA MET A 519 -19.34 57.38 3.76
C MET A 519 -19.93 56.76 5.03
N ARG A 520 -20.80 57.50 5.73
CA ARG A 520 -21.51 57.00 6.92
C ARG A 520 -22.58 55.97 6.55
N GLU A 521 -23.30 56.17 5.45
CA GLU A 521 -24.27 55.21 4.92
C GLU A 521 -23.58 53.96 4.38
N VAL A 522 -22.44 54.11 3.69
CA VAL A 522 -21.59 52.97 3.27
C VAL A 522 -21.22 52.12 4.49
N MET A 523 -20.68 52.74 5.54
CA MET A 523 -20.29 52.05 6.78
C MET A 523 -21.46 51.34 7.47
N MET A 524 -22.65 51.95 7.48
CA MET A 524 -23.85 51.32 8.03
C MET A 524 -24.25 50.09 7.22
N GLN A 525 -24.24 50.16 5.88
CA GLN A 525 -24.58 49.03 5.02
C GLN A 525 -23.59 47.87 5.10
N ILE A 526 -22.32 48.13 5.44
CA ILE A 526 -21.29 47.07 5.59
C ILE A 526 -21.01 46.69 7.06
N GLY A 527 -21.84 47.15 8.01
CA GLY A 527 -21.75 46.78 9.42
C GLY A 527 -20.42 47.18 10.09
N ILE A 528 -19.85 48.34 9.75
CA ILE A 528 -18.65 48.87 10.43
C ILE A 528 -19.01 50.14 11.20
N GLU A 529 -18.92 50.10 12.52
CA GLU A 529 -19.33 51.21 13.40
C GLU A 529 -18.26 52.31 13.54
N SER A 530 -16.98 51.94 13.45
CA SER A 530 -15.86 52.87 13.71
C SER A 530 -15.26 53.44 12.42
N GLN A 531 -15.31 54.77 12.25
CA GLN A 531 -14.76 55.49 11.10
C GLN A 531 -13.24 55.32 11.00
N ALA A 532 -12.54 55.35 12.14
CA ALA A 532 -11.09 55.18 12.19
C ALA A 532 -10.69 53.76 11.76
N TYR A 533 -11.45 52.76 12.22
CA TYR A 533 -11.25 51.37 11.83
C TYR A 533 -11.51 51.15 10.33
N PHE A 534 -12.65 51.65 9.81
CA PHE A 534 -12.97 51.58 8.39
C PHE A 534 -11.87 52.22 7.53
N THR A 535 -11.45 53.43 7.87
CA THR A 535 -10.43 54.15 7.09
C THR A 535 -9.10 53.41 7.06
N ASN A 536 -8.64 52.91 8.21
CA ASN A 536 -7.38 52.18 8.31
C ASN A 536 -7.45 50.82 7.60
N ALA A 537 -8.55 50.08 7.77
CA ALA A 537 -8.76 48.79 7.14
C ALA A 537 -8.88 48.92 5.62
N PHE A 538 -9.64 49.90 5.13
CA PHE A 538 -9.78 50.18 3.70
C PHE A 538 -8.44 50.60 3.08
N LYS A 539 -7.68 51.48 3.73
CA LYS A 539 -6.34 51.87 3.27
C LYS A 539 -5.35 50.71 3.28
N LYS A 540 -5.42 49.81 4.27
CA LYS A 540 -4.58 48.61 4.34
C LYS A 540 -4.86 47.66 3.17
N VAL A 541 -6.11 47.55 2.75
CA VAL A 541 -6.54 46.67 1.64
C VAL A 541 -6.27 47.37 0.31
N PHE A 542 -6.90 48.51 0.02
CA PHE A 542 -6.85 49.16 -1.29
C PHE A 542 -5.68 50.13 -1.51
N GLY A 543 -4.82 50.34 -0.51
CA GLY A 543 -3.65 51.24 -0.60
C GLY A 543 -3.97 52.73 -0.47
N GLU A 544 -5.23 53.13 -0.59
CA GLU A 544 -5.70 54.52 -0.49
C GLU A 544 -6.91 54.66 0.45
N THR A 545 -7.19 55.87 0.92
CA THR A 545 -8.34 56.10 1.83
C THR A 545 -9.67 56.00 1.07
N PRO A 546 -10.79 55.66 1.73
CA PRO A 546 -12.11 55.59 1.08
C PRO A 546 -12.49 56.89 0.33
N THR A 547 -12.12 58.05 0.89
CA THR A 547 -12.40 59.36 0.29
C THR A 547 -11.55 59.60 -0.97
N ALA A 548 -10.27 59.23 -0.95
CA ALA A 548 -9.40 59.32 -2.12
C ALA A 548 -9.84 58.35 -3.23
N PHE A 549 -10.24 57.13 -2.84
CA PHE A 549 -10.80 56.12 -3.74
C PHE A 549 -12.07 56.63 -4.44
N ALA A 550 -13.00 57.21 -3.67
CA ALA A 550 -14.22 57.82 -4.21
C ALA A 550 -13.92 58.94 -5.21
N ALA A 551 -12.98 59.84 -4.89
CA ALA A 551 -12.60 60.95 -5.75
C ALA A 551 -12.03 60.49 -7.10
N LYS A 552 -11.26 59.40 -7.10
CA LYS A 552 -10.58 58.85 -8.28
C LYS A 552 -11.49 58.06 -9.22
N HIS A 553 -12.45 57.32 -8.65
CA HIS A 553 -13.32 56.42 -9.41
C HIS A 553 -14.69 57.03 -9.77
N LYS A 554 -15.21 58.01 -9.01
CA LYS A 554 -16.42 58.76 -9.42
C LYS A 554 -16.16 59.73 -10.58
N SER A 555 -14.94 60.28 -10.69
CA SER A 555 -14.57 61.19 -11.80
C SER A 555 -14.41 60.50 -13.16
N ALA A 556 -14.38 59.16 -13.20
CA ALA A 556 -14.23 58.39 -14.43
C ALA A 556 -15.59 57.97 -15.06
N HIS A 557 -16.71 58.22 -14.37
CA HIS A 557 -18.07 57.84 -14.79
C HIS A 557 -18.99 59.06 -15.08
N HIS A 558 -18.42 60.26 -15.24
CA HIS A 558 -19.11 61.43 -15.76
C HIS A 558 -18.59 61.85 -17.13
#